data_AF-A0A2A5RUR8-F1
#
_entry.id   AF-A0A2A5RUR8-F1
#
_cell.length_a   1.000
_cell.length_b   1.000
_cell.length_c   1.000
_cell.angle_alpha   90.00
_cell.angle_beta   90.00
_cell.angle_gamma   90.00
#
_symmetry.space_group_name_H-M   'P 1'
#
loop_
_entity.id
_entity.type
_entity.pdbx_description
1 polymer ?
#
loop_
_entity_poly.entity_id
_entity_poly.type
_entity_poly.pdbx_seq_one_letter_code
_entity_poly.pdbx_strand_id
1 'polypeptide(L)'
;MADKLRQRVRLEENYYDDKRKYQRQKEAILEKENAFNRERSRLMENVYSLMPQSSHELHMLDNRMYQLNEAFLSETKRATRLLEDEARALNSSFNTALNNLK
;
A
#
# COMPACT_ATOMS: atom_id res chain seq x y z
N MET A 1 22.96 -12.81 -32.21
CA MET A 1 22.12 -13.69 -31.35
C MET A 1 22.52 -13.63 -29.87
N ALA A 2 23.80 -13.69 -29.51
CA ALA A 2 24.25 -13.61 -28.11
C ALA A 2 23.87 -12.30 -27.39
N ASP A 3 23.89 -11.15 -28.09
CA ASP A 3 23.52 -9.86 -27.46
C ASP A 3 22.03 -9.73 -27.15
N LYS A 4 21.14 -10.21 -28.03
CA LYS A 4 19.69 -10.26 -27.76
C LYS A 4 19.38 -11.15 -26.55
N LEU A 5 20.08 -12.29 -26.42
CA LEU A 5 19.94 -13.18 -25.27
C LEU A 5 20.38 -12.49 -23.97
N ARG A 6 21.53 -11.81 -23.97
CA ARG A 6 22.03 -11.04 -22.81
C ARG A 6 21.09 -9.90 -22.43
N GLN A 7 20.53 -9.19 -23.41
CA GLN A 7 19.55 -8.12 -23.17
C GLN A 7 18.25 -8.66 -22.57
N ARG A 8 17.78 -9.82 -23.04
CA ARG A 8 16.60 -10.49 -22.49
C ARG A 8 16.79 -10.92 -21.04
N VAL A 9 17.94 -11.51 -20.70
CA VAL A 9 18.25 -11.92 -19.32
C VAL A 9 18.26 -10.70 -18.39
N ARG A 10 18.90 -9.59 -18.79
CA ARG A 10 18.88 -8.35 -18.00
C ARG A 10 17.48 -7.76 -17.85
N LEU A 11 16.65 -7.83 -18.89
CA LEU A 11 15.27 -7.36 -18.85
C LEU A 11 14.43 -8.17 -17.86
N GLU A 12 14.58 -9.50 -17.87
CA GLU A 12 13.92 -10.41 -16.93
C GLU A 12 14.38 -10.17 -15.48
N GLU A 13 15.69 -10.02 -15.25
CA GLU A 13 16.24 -9.69 -13.92
C GLU A 13 15.66 -8.38 -13.37
N ASN A 14 15.71 -7.30 -14.15
CA ASN A 14 15.16 -5.99 -13.75
C ASN A 14 13.66 -6.08 -13.43
N TYR A 15 12.90 -6.80 -14.26
CA TYR A 15 11.47 -7.00 -14.04
C TYR A 15 11.17 -7.69 -12.71
N TYR A 16 11.90 -8.77 -12.40
CA TYR A 16 11.73 -9.48 -11.13
C TYR A 16 12.18 -8.66 -9.92
N ASP A 17 13.22 -7.84 -10.07
CA ASP A 17 13.68 -6.92 -9.02
C ASP A 17 12.64 -5.84 -8.71
N ASP A 18 12.10 -5.18 -9.73
CA ASP A 18 11.06 -4.17 -9.56
C ASP A 18 9.78 -4.79 -8.98
N LYS A 19 9.38 -5.98 -9.44
CA LYS A 19 8.25 -6.72 -8.88
C LYS A 19 8.43 -7.03 -7.39
N ARG A 20 9.63 -7.46 -6.98
CA ARG A 20 9.96 -7.70 -5.56
C ARG A 20 9.92 -6.41 -4.76
N LYS A 21 10.39 -5.29 -5.31
CA LYS A 21 10.34 -3.98 -4.67
C LYS A 21 8.90 -3.53 -4.41
N TYR A 22 8.01 -3.66 -5.40
CA TYR A 22 6.59 -3.36 -5.23
C TYR A 22 5.91 -4.25 -4.18
N GLN A 23 6.23 -5.54 -4.17
CA GLN A 23 5.69 -6.47 -3.18
C GLN A 23 6.07 -6.04 -1.74
N ARG A 24 7.34 -5.69 -1.51
CA ARG A 24 7.81 -5.18 -0.21
C ARG A 24 7.15 -3.87 0.19
N GLN A 25 6.96 -2.95 -0.76
CA GLN A 25 6.25 -1.69 -0.48
C GLN A 25 4.79 -1.95 -0.08
N LYS A 26 4.11 -2.87 -0.75
CA LYS A 26 2.75 -3.30 -0.39
C LYS A 26 2.69 -3.89 1.02
N GLU A 27 3.61 -4.79 1.36
CA GLU A 27 3.70 -5.39 2.70
C GLU A 27 3.95 -4.33 3.78
N ALA A 28 4.87 -3.38 3.53
CA ALA A 28 5.15 -2.30 4.47
C ALA A 28 3.95 -1.37 4.70
N ILE A 29 3.13 -1.12 3.66
CA ILE A 29 1.88 -0.36 3.80
C ILE A 29 0.88 -1.12 4.68
N LEU A 30 0.69 -2.41 4.43
CA LEU A 30 -0.20 -3.26 5.23
C LEU A 30 0.23 -3.34 6.70
N GLU A 31 1.54 -3.41 6.96
CA GLU A 31 2.08 -3.39 8.32
C GLU A 31 1.77 -2.06 9.04
N LYS A 32 1.95 -0.93 8.34
CA LYS A 32 1.60 0.40 8.88
C LYS A 32 0.11 0.56 9.15
N GLU A 33 -0.75 0.07 8.25
CA GLU A 33 -2.20 0.05 8.45
C GLU A 33 -2.60 -0.77 9.68
N ASN A 34 -1.99 -1.96 9.85
CA ASN A 34 -2.23 -2.79 11.02
C ASN A 34 -1.74 -2.13 12.32
N ALA A 35 -0.57 -1.48 12.30
CA ALA A 35 -0.04 -0.75 13.44
C ALA A 35 -0.96 0.40 13.85
N PHE A 36 -1.42 1.20 12.87
CA PHE A 36 -2.36 2.30 13.10
C PHE A 36 -3.67 1.80 13.72
N ASN A 37 -4.25 0.71 13.18
CA ASN A 37 -5.48 0.14 13.73
C ASN A 37 -5.32 -0.32 15.19
N ARG A 38 -4.16 -0.90 15.54
CA ARG A 38 -3.86 -1.31 16.93
C ARG A 38 -3.73 -0.11 17.86
N GLU A 39 -3.02 0.93 17.45
CA GLU A 39 -2.88 2.15 18.26
C GLU A 39 -4.21 2.86 18.44
N ARG A 40 -5.03 2.93 17.38
CA ARG A 40 -6.38 3.46 17.43
C ARG A 40 -7.24 2.75 18.48
N SER A 41 -7.24 1.41 18.47
CA SER A 41 -7.97 0.61 19.45
C SER A 41 -7.49 0.87 20.87
N ARG A 42 -6.17 0.91 21.11
CA ARG A 42 -5.60 1.21 22.43
C ARG A 42 -5.95 2.61 22.92
N LEU A 43 -5.93 3.60 22.04
CA LEU A 43 -6.31 4.97 22.38
C LEU A 43 -7.79 5.02 22.81
N MET A 44 -8.68 4.37 22.06
CA MET A 44 -10.10 4.32 22.42
C MET A 44 -10.31 3.61 23.76
N GLU A 45 -9.65 2.48 24.01
CA GLU A 45 -9.70 1.77 25.28
C GLU A 45 -9.27 2.66 26.46
N ASN A 46 -8.14 3.37 26.31
CA ASN A 46 -7.66 4.32 27.32
C ASN A 46 -8.66 5.45 27.56
N VAL A 47 -9.23 6.01 26.50
CA VAL A 47 -10.22 7.08 26.58
C VAL A 47 -11.49 6.60 27.31
N TYR A 48 -11.99 5.40 27.00
CA TYR A 48 -13.14 4.81 27.69
C TYR A 48 -12.83 4.53 29.17
N SER A 49 -11.57 4.20 29.51
CA SER A 49 -11.16 3.94 30.90
C SER A 49 -11.01 5.22 31.74
N LEU A 50 -10.70 6.36 31.12
CA LEU A 50 -10.36 7.63 31.79
C LEU A 50 -11.55 8.59 31.94
N MET A 51 -12.65 8.39 31.22
CA MET A 51 -13.82 9.27 31.28
C MET A 51 -15.05 8.61 31.92
N PRO A 52 -15.41 8.97 33.17
CA PRO A 52 -16.75 8.74 33.66
C PRO A 52 -17.72 9.77 33.03
N GLN A 53 -18.52 9.33 32.06
CA GLN A 53 -19.79 9.96 31.63
C GLN A 53 -19.80 11.39 31.00
N SER A 54 -18.80 11.85 30.25
CA SER A 54 -19.02 12.98 29.29
C SER A 54 -19.31 12.44 27.87
N SER A 55 -20.57 12.08 27.61
CA SER A 55 -20.99 11.47 26.33
C SER A 55 -20.66 12.32 25.09
N HIS A 56 -20.55 13.65 25.25
CA HIS A 56 -20.32 14.57 24.16
C HIS A 56 -18.87 14.56 23.64
N GLU A 57 -17.87 14.57 24.52
CA GLU A 57 -16.46 14.59 24.13
C GLU A 57 -16.03 13.25 23.52
N LEU A 58 -16.54 12.14 24.07
CA LEU A 58 -16.38 10.81 23.51
C LEU A 58 -16.97 10.70 22.11
N HIS A 59 -18.19 11.20 21.91
CA HIS A 59 -18.83 11.17 20.59
C HIS A 59 -18.11 12.07 19.57
N MET A 60 -17.55 13.19 20.00
CA MET A 60 -16.74 14.07 19.16
C MET A 60 -15.40 13.43 18.77
N LEU A 61 -14.75 12.75 19.71
CA LEU A 61 -13.51 12.01 19.44
C LEU A 61 -13.76 10.81 18.52
N ASP A 62 -14.80 10.02 18.79
CA ASP A 62 -15.17 8.85 18.00
C ASP A 62 -15.50 9.25 16.55
N ASN A 63 -16.28 10.33 16.37
CA ASN A 63 -16.52 10.90 15.03
C ASN A 63 -15.24 11.33 14.32
N ARG A 64 -14.29 11.99 15.02
CA ARG A 64 -13.01 12.38 14.44
C ARG A 64 -12.16 11.17 14.07
N MET A 65 -12.13 10.15 14.91
CA MET A 65 -11.43 8.88 14.68
C MET A 65 -12.01 8.15 13.48
N TYR A 66 -13.34 8.13 13.35
CA TYR A 66 -14.04 7.57 12.20
C TYR A 66 -13.69 8.32 10.91
N GLN A 67 -13.73 9.65 10.92
CA GLN A 67 -13.37 10.47 9.76
C GLN A 67 -11.90 10.29 9.34
N LEU A 68 -10.98 10.22 10.30
CA LEU A 68 -9.57 9.93 10.05
C LEU A 68 -9.39 8.55 9.44
N ASN A 69 -10.11 7.55 9.94
CA ASN A 69 -10.07 6.20 9.40
C ASN A 69 -10.58 6.14 7.95
N GLU A 70 -11.71 6.80 7.65
CA GLU A 70 -12.25 6.88 6.30
C GLU A 70 -11.27 7.58 5.34
N ALA A 71 -10.65 8.68 5.77
CA ALA A 71 -9.64 9.38 4.98
C ALA A 71 -8.41 8.49 4.71
N PHE A 72 -7.93 7.78 5.74
CA PHE A 72 -6.82 6.85 5.62
C PHE A 72 -7.13 5.69 4.67
N LEU A 73 -8.31 5.08 4.78
CA LEU A 73 -8.75 3.99 3.90
C LEU A 73 -8.91 4.47 2.46
N SER A 74 -9.42 5.68 2.25
CA SER A 74 -9.54 6.29 0.92
C SER A 74 -8.16 6.50 0.27
N GLU A 75 -7.21 7.05 1.02
CA GLU A 75 -5.85 7.27 0.54
C GLU A 75 -5.13 5.94 0.25
N THR A 76 -5.33 4.93 1.10
CA THR A 76 -4.75 3.59 0.91
C THR A 76 -5.32 2.91 -0.34
N LYS A 77 -6.63 3.02 -0.58
CA LYS A 77 -7.26 2.54 -1.82
C LYS A 77 -6.71 3.27 -3.05
N ARG A 78 -6.52 4.60 -2.96
CA ARG A 78 -5.94 5.40 -4.04
C ARG A 78 -4.51 4.96 -4.35
N ALA A 79 -3.66 4.82 -3.34
CA ALA A 79 -2.28 4.36 -3.48
C ALA A 79 -2.21 2.94 -4.08
N THR A 80 -3.10 2.05 -3.65
CA THR A 80 -3.18 0.68 -4.19
C THR A 80 -3.52 0.69 -5.68
N ARG A 81 -4.49 1.50 -6.11
CA ARG A 81 -4.85 1.63 -7.54
C ARG A 81 -3.69 2.15 -8.38
N LEU A 82 -2.97 3.17 -7.88
CA LEU A 82 -1.79 3.70 -8.56
C LEU A 82 -0.71 2.63 -8.76
N LEU A 83 -0.44 1.83 -7.71
CA LEU A 83 0.50 0.72 -7.80
C LEU A 83 0.04 -0.37 -8.79
N GLU A 84 -1.26 -0.67 -8.85
CA GLU A 84 -1.82 -1.62 -9.83
C GLU A 84 -1.65 -1.11 -11.26
N ASP A 85 -1.87 0.19 -11.49
CA ASP A 85 -1.70 0.82 -12.80
C ASP A 85 -0.22 0.84 -13.22
N GLU A 86 0.69 1.17 -12.29
CA GLU A 86 2.15 1.08 -12.52
C GLU A 86 2.57 -0.36 -12.84
N ALA A 87 2.04 -1.36 -12.12
CA ALA A 87 2.33 -2.77 -12.39
C ALA A 87 1.83 -3.20 -13.78
N ARG A 88 0.65 -2.75 -14.20
CA ARG A 88 0.11 -2.99 -15.56
C ARG A 88 0.98 -2.33 -16.62
N ALA A 89 1.39 -1.08 -16.42
CA ALA A 89 2.26 -0.36 -17.33
C ALA A 89 3.63 -1.06 -17.47
N LEU A 90 4.21 -1.49 -16.35
CA LEU A 90 5.46 -2.25 -16.33
C LEU A 90 5.33 -3.58 -17.09
N ASN A 91 4.25 -4.34 -16.86
CA ASN A 91 3.98 -5.59 -17.61
C ASN A 91 3.86 -5.33 -19.11
N SER A 92 3.16 -4.27 -19.51
CA SER A 92 3.00 -3.88 -20.91
C SER A 92 4.35 -3.51 -21.55
N SER A 93 5.15 -2.70 -20.85
CA SER A 93 6.48 -2.29 -21.29
C SER A 93 7.43 -3.49 -21.42
N PHE A 94 7.42 -4.39 -20.42
CA PHE A 94 8.17 -5.63 -20.45
C PHE A 94 7.79 -6.51 -21.66
N ASN A 95 6.49 -6.74 -21.88
CA ASN A 95 6.02 -7.54 -23.01
C ASN A 95 6.40 -6.92 -24.36
N THR A 96 6.34 -5.59 -24.47
CA THR A 96 6.76 -4.86 -25.67
C THR A 96 8.27 -5.01 -25.91
N ALA A 97 9.08 -4.80 -24.88
CA ALA A 97 10.54 -4.95 -24.96
C ALA A 97 10.94 -6.40 -25.28
N LEU A 98 10.25 -7.39 -24.68
CA LEU A 98 10.46 -8.80 -24.96
C LEU A 98 10.13 -9.16 -26.41
N ASN A 99 9.03 -8.63 -26.95
CA ASN A 99 8.67 -8.84 -28.36
C ASN A 99 9.68 -8.23 -29.34
N ASN A 100 10.27 -7.08 -29.01
CA ASN A 100 11.31 -6.45 -29.82
C ASN A 100 12.64 -7.24 -29.80
N LEU A 101 12.85 -8.07 -28.78
CA LEU A 101 14.03 -8.92 -28.62
C LEU A 101 13.84 -10.33 -29.20
N LYS A 102 12.64 -10.69 -29.66
CA LYS A 102 12.42 -11.90 -30.48
C LYS A 102 13.07 -11.75 -31.87
#